data_AF-A0A3D8SCW7-F1
#
_entry.id   AF-A0A3D8SCW7-F1
#
_cell.length_a   1.000
_cell.length_b   1.000
_cell.length_c   1.000
_cell.angle_alpha   90.00
_cell.angle_beta   90.00
_cell.angle_gamma   90.00
#
_symmetry.space_group_name_H-M   'P 1'
#
loop_
_entity.id
_entity.type
_entity.pdbx_description
1 polymer ?
#
loop_
_entity_poly.entity_id
_entity_poly.type
_entity_poly.pdbx_seq_one_letter_code
_entity_poly.pdbx_strand_id
1 'polypeptide(L)'
;MPEHVTKSNTNQKILLHTIVPGTRLSARAATLLAALAVRMGVTFLADAAEYEMYSYRDNWNNVHVQETWPLGCLNLLLDANQTHKTARKESNAEKPNSPHRLFKTLDVALFECLVALKTLEISLDAEPTIHIPWTPKKAVCPIGPLFTCQLCQYPRSVTIMGPDAKCGICLGLDPLESLDSNKARIEIGASHDTTPSSDATWVE
;
A
#
# COMPACT_ATOMS: atom_id res chain seq x y z
N MET A 1 -48.10 33.25 -6.04
CA MET A 1 -48.24 31.78 -5.94
C MET A 1 -47.69 31.16 -7.21
N PRO A 2 -46.86 30.11 -7.12
CA PRO A 2 -45.42 30.09 -6.80
C PRO A 2 -44.56 30.11 -8.08
N GLU A 3 -43.46 30.83 -8.20
CA GLU A 3 -42.10 30.55 -7.65
C GLU A 3 -41.58 29.14 -7.96
N HIS A 4 -41.03 28.95 -9.15
CA HIS A 4 -40.04 27.90 -9.42
C HIS A 4 -38.63 28.51 -9.32
N VAL A 5 -38.14 28.54 -8.08
CA VAL A 5 -36.73 28.75 -7.76
C VAL A 5 -35.95 27.56 -8.31
N THR A 6 -35.36 27.71 -9.49
CA THR A 6 -34.31 26.82 -9.97
C THR A 6 -33.12 26.96 -9.03
N LYS A 7 -32.88 25.92 -8.24
CA LYS A 7 -31.74 25.77 -7.32
C LYS A 7 -30.45 26.28 -7.97
N SER A 8 -30.03 27.46 -7.55
CA SER A 8 -28.71 28.00 -7.82
C SER A 8 -27.69 27.11 -7.11
N ASN A 9 -27.02 26.23 -7.86
CA ASN A 9 -25.81 25.55 -7.41
C ASN A 9 -24.72 26.61 -7.17
N THR A 10 -24.61 27.08 -5.94
CA THR A 10 -23.59 28.02 -5.48
C THR A 10 -22.26 27.30 -5.30
N ASN A 11 -21.56 27.00 -6.39
CA ASN A 11 -20.11 26.77 -6.34
C ASN A 11 -19.47 28.16 -6.22
N GLN A 12 -19.10 28.55 -5.00
CA GLN A 12 -18.43 29.82 -4.75
C GLN A 12 -17.06 29.80 -5.43
N LYS A 13 -16.88 30.77 -6.31
CA LYS A 13 -15.75 30.94 -7.21
C LYS A 13 -14.48 31.22 -6.41
N ILE A 14 -13.64 30.21 -6.19
CA ILE A 14 -12.19 30.46 -6.08
C ILE A 14 -11.76 30.93 -7.48
N LEU A 15 -11.91 32.23 -7.73
CA LEU A 15 -11.58 32.83 -9.01
C LEU A 15 -10.06 32.98 -9.07
N LEU A 16 -9.41 32.10 -9.85
CA LEU A 16 -8.03 32.30 -10.29
C LEU A 16 -8.01 33.52 -11.22
N HIS A 17 -8.00 34.72 -10.64
CA HIS A 17 -7.91 35.99 -11.35
C HIS A 17 -6.63 36.11 -12.21
N THR A 18 -5.65 35.23 -11.97
CA THR A 18 -4.37 35.16 -12.66
C THR A 18 -4.36 34.33 -13.95
N ILE A 19 -5.32 33.44 -14.19
CA ILE A 19 -5.21 32.48 -15.31
C ILE A 19 -6.15 32.77 -16.48
N VAL A 20 -7.36 33.33 -16.26
CA VAL A 20 -8.23 34.03 -17.24
C VAL A 20 -9.54 34.39 -16.51
N PRO A 21 -10.02 35.65 -16.56
CA PRO A 21 -11.30 36.02 -15.95
C PRO A 21 -12.45 35.28 -16.63
N GLY A 22 -13.25 34.56 -15.83
CA GLY A 22 -14.44 33.84 -16.30
C GLY A 22 -14.33 32.31 -16.34
N THR A 23 -13.12 31.75 -16.13
CA THR A 23 -12.92 30.30 -16.07
C THR A 23 -13.62 29.72 -14.83
N ARG A 24 -14.59 28.81 -15.04
CA ARG A 24 -15.26 28.09 -13.96
C ARG A 24 -14.64 26.70 -13.86
N LEU A 25 -14.09 26.39 -12.69
CA LEU A 25 -13.62 25.04 -12.39
C LEU A 25 -14.82 24.09 -12.22
N SER A 26 -14.62 22.82 -12.56
CA SER A 26 -15.56 21.77 -12.15
C SER A 26 -15.61 21.68 -10.63
N ALA A 27 -16.72 21.20 -10.07
CA ALA A 27 -16.91 21.11 -8.61
C ALA A 27 -15.72 20.39 -7.95
N ARG A 28 -15.32 19.22 -8.46
CA ARG A 28 -14.17 18.46 -7.97
C ARG A 28 -12.85 19.23 -8.07
N ALA A 29 -12.56 19.89 -9.19
CA ALA A 29 -11.33 20.66 -9.35
C ALA A 29 -11.29 21.87 -8.40
N ALA A 30 -12.44 22.52 -8.18
CA ALA A 30 -12.58 23.58 -7.18
C ALA A 30 -12.33 23.04 -5.77
N THR A 31 -12.85 21.86 -5.44
CA THR A 31 -12.63 21.24 -4.13
C THR A 31 -11.19 20.79 -3.92
N LEU A 32 -10.50 20.29 -4.95
CA LEU A 32 -9.07 19.97 -4.87
C LEU A 32 -8.22 21.22 -4.66
N LEU A 33 -8.57 22.33 -5.33
CA LEU A 33 -7.92 23.62 -5.10
C LEU A 33 -8.18 24.14 -3.68
N ALA A 34 -9.40 23.95 -3.17
CA ALA A 34 -9.73 24.26 -1.79
C ALA A 34 -8.90 23.41 -0.80
N ALA A 35 -8.78 22.11 -1.03
CA ALA A 35 -7.94 21.23 -0.23
C ALA A 35 -6.47 21.66 -0.25
N LEU A 36 -5.96 22.09 -1.40
CA LEU A 36 -4.62 22.67 -1.52
C LEU A 36 -4.48 23.96 -0.72
N ALA A 37 -5.45 24.87 -0.78
CA ALA A 37 -5.44 26.11 -0.01
C ALA A 37 -5.43 25.86 1.50
N VAL A 38 -6.20 24.86 1.97
CA VAL A 38 -6.21 24.41 3.37
C VAL A 38 -4.86 23.82 3.76
N ARG A 39 -4.28 22.94 2.93
CA ARG A 39 -2.96 22.35 3.20
C ARG A 39 -1.86 23.41 3.28
N MET A 40 -1.91 24.41 2.40
CA MET A 40 -0.95 25.51 2.36
C MET A 40 -1.16 26.54 3.49
N GLY A 41 -2.23 26.44 4.27
CA GLY A 41 -2.52 27.36 5.38
C GLY A 41 -2.81 28.79 4.93
N VAL A 42 -3.42 28.97 3.75
CA VAL A 42 -3.70 30.30 3.19
C VAL A 42 -4.88 30.93 3.93
N THR A 43 -4.59 31.78 4.91
CA THR A 43 -5.58 32.35 5.85
C THR A 43 -6.72 33.12 5.16
N PHE A 44 -6.43 33.88 4.10
CA PHE A 44 -7.44 34.66 3.38
C PHE A 44 -8.39 33.82 2.52
N LEU A 45 -8.05 32.55 2.24
CA LEU A 45 -8.91 31.61 1.54
C LEU A 45 -9.49 30.53 2.45
N ALA A 46 -9.14 30.51 3.73
CA ALA A 46 -9.49 29.43 4.64
C ALA A 46 -11.01 29.20 4.71
N ASP A 47 -11.78 30.26 4.98
CA ASP A 47 -13.25 30.16 5.10
C ASP A 47 -13.91 29.69 3.80
N ALA A 48 -13.47 30.21 2.66
CA ALA A 48 -14.00 29.84 1.34
C ALA A 48 -13.62 28.40 0.96
N ALA A 49 -12.38 27.99 1.28
CA ALA A 49 -11.90 26.66 1.00
C ALA A 49 -12.60 25.61 1.88
N GLU A 50 -12.79 25.89 3.17
CA GLU A 50 -13.56 25.03 4.06
C GLU A 50 -15.00 24.86 3.55
N TYR A 51 -15.66 25.95 3.15
CA TYR A 51 -17.02 25.90 2.62
C TYR A 51 -17.15 25.02 1.36
N GLU A 52 -16.22 25.14 0.42
CA GLU A 52 -16.20 24.31 -0.79
C GLU A 52 -15.93 22.82 -0.47
N MET A 53 -15.03 22.55 0.48
CA MET A 53 -14.79 21.18 0.95
C MET A 53 -16.01 20.57 1.63
N TYR A 54 -16.76 21.35 2.43
CA TYR A 54 -18.01 20.88 3.04
C TYR A 54 -19.10 20.63 2.00
N SER A 55 -19.21 21.50 0.99
CA SER A 55 -20.21 21.38 -0.07
C SER A 55 -20.03 20.13 -0.92
N TYR A 56 -18.79 19.66 -1.08
CA TYR A 56 -18.49 18.45 -1.86
C TYR A 56 -18.40 17.16 -1.03
N ARG A 57 -18.66 17.22 0.28
CA ARG A 57 -18.48 16.09 1.22
C ARG A 57 -19.18 14.80 0.81
N ASP A 58 -20.38 14.89 0.24
CA ASP A 58 -21.17 13.71 -0.12
C ASP A 58 -20.84 13.15 -1.51
N ASN A 59 -20.07 13.90 -2.31
CA ASN A 59 -19.84 13.60 -3.72
C ASN A 59 -18.50 12.90 -3.98
N TRP A 60 -17.69 12.68 -2.95
CA TRP A 60 -16.38 12.04 -3.12
C TRP A 60 -16.50 10.60 -3.63
N ASN A 61 -17.46 9.81 -3.12
CA ASN A 61 -17.59 8.39 -3.44
C ASN A 61 -18.82 8.09 -4.30
N ASN A 62 -18.87 8.68 -5.49
CA ASN A 62 -19.96 8.43 -6.43
C ASN A 62 -19.67 7.21 -7.32
N VAL A 63 -20.37 6.10 -7.07
CA VAL A 63 -20.25 4.84 -7.85
C VAL A 63 -20.58 5.02 -9.33
N HIS A 64 -21.39 6.04 -9.68
CA HIS A 64 -21.80 6.30 -11.06
C HIS A 64 -20.75 7.05 -11.88
N VAL A 65 -19.74 7.65 -11.23
CA VAL A 65 -18.63 8.30 -11.92
C VAL A 65 -17.37 7.52 -11.57
N GLN A 66 -16.88 6.72 -12.53
CA GLN A 66 -15.59 6.04 -12.39
C GLN A 66 -14.47 7.06 -12.45
N GLU A 67 -14.18 7.70 -11.32
CA GLU A 67 -13.09 8.66 -11.23
C GLU A 67 -11.79 7.95 -10.91
N THR A 68 -10.78 8.18 -11.75
CA THR A 68 -9.40 7.80 -11.46
C THR A 68 -8.90 8.62 -10.28
N TRP A 69 -8.46 7.95 -9.22
CA TRP A 69 -7.86 8.58 -8.04
C TRP A 69 -6.33 8.56 -8.16
N PRO A 70 -5.70 9.65 -8.65
CA PRO A 70 -4.26 9.73 -8.60
C PRO A 70 -3.79 9.83 -7.15
N LEU A 71 -2.70 9.14 -6.83
CA LEU A 71 -2.12 9.06 -5.48
C LEU A 71 -1.87 10.45 -4.88
N GLY A 72 -1.40 11.40 -5.70
CA GLY A 72 -1.16 12.78 -5.27
C GLY A 72 -2.42 13.50 -4.79
N CYS A 73 -3.57 13.29 -5.42
CA CYS A 73 -4.83 13.90 -4.97
C CYS A 73 -5.37 13.24 -3.70
N LEU A 74 -5.21 11.92 -3.54
CA LEU A 74 -5.61 11.23 -2.30
C LEU A 74 -4.79 11.72 -1.10
N ASN A 75 -3.47 11.80 -1.26
CA ASN A 75 -2.57 12.32 -0.22
C ASN A 75 -2.88 13.80 0.08
N LEU A 76 -3.15 14.62 -0.93
CA LEU A 76 -3.55 16.03 -0.73
C LEU A 76 -4.81 16.16 0.15
N LEU A 77 -5.81 15.30 -0.06
CA LEU A 77 -7.05 15.34 0.73
C LEU A 77 -6.84 14.87 2.17
N LEU A 78 -6.03 13.83 2.37
CA LEU A 78 -5.64 13.34 3.70
C LEU A 78 -4.81 14.40 4.46
N ASP A 79 -3.84 15.02 3.79
CA ASP A 79 -3.03 16.10 4.32
C ASP A 79 -3.90 17.29 4.75
N ALA A 80 -4.81 17.75 3.87
CA ALA A 80 -5.71 18.86 4.16
C ALA A 80 -6.61 18.57 5.37
N ASN A 81 -7.12 17.34 5.49
CA ASN A 81 -7.89 16.91 6.66
C ASN A 81 -7.06 16.95 7.95
N GLN A 82 -5.79 16.56 7.89
CA GLN A 82 -4.88 16.58 9.02
C GLN A 82 -4.52 18.01 9.43
N THR A 83 -4.19 18.89 8.47
CA THR A 83 -3.90 20.30 8.71
C THR A 83 -5.09 21.03 9.34
N HIS A 84 -6.31 20.76 8.88
CA HIS A 84 -7.51 21.31 9.51
C HIS A 84 -7.72 20.79 10.94
N LYS A 85 -7.42 19.50 11.21
CA LYS A 85 -7.48 18.95 12.57
C LYS A 85 -6.44 19.61 13.49
N THR A 86 -5.22 19.86 13.03
CA THR A 86 -4.17 20.49 13.85
C THR A 86 -4.50 21.95 14.13
N ALA A 87 -4.89 22.73 13.11
CA ALA A 87 -5.29 24.13 13.27
C ALA A 87 -6.47 24.30 14.26
N ARG A 88 -7.40 23.33 14.28
CA ARG A 88 -8.54 23.35 15.18
C ARG A 88 -8.23 22.90 16.61
N LYS A 89 -7.26 22.00 16.79
CA LYS A 89 -6.72 21.62 18.11
C LYS A 89 -5.97 22.79 18.75
N GLU A 90 -5.21 23.54 17.98
CA GLU A 90 -4.44 24.70 18.46
C GLU A 90 -5.32 25.88 18.85
N SER A 91 -6.50 26.03 18.23
CA SER A 91 -7.38 27.17 18.45
C SER A 91 -8.35 27.04 19.63
N ASN A 92 -8.43 25.89 20.32
CA ASN A 92 -9.32 25.63 21.48
C ASN A 92 -10.79 26.07 21.32
N ALA A 93 -11.21 26.37 20.09
CA ALA A 93 -12.50 26.95 19.78
C ALA A 93 -13.46 25.81 19.42
N GLU A 94 -14.06 25.22 20.45
CA GLU A 94 -15.30 24.47 20.30
C GLU A 94 -16.40 25.44 19.88
N LYS A 95 -16.43 25.81 18.58
CA LYS A 95 -17.65 26.35 17.97
C LYS A 95 -18.65 25.19 17.92
N PRO A 96 -19.77 25.25 18.67
CA PRO A 96 -20.64 24.09 18.91
C PRO A 96 -21.49 23.67 17.70
N ASN A 97 -21.32 24.32 16.54
CA ASN A 97 -22.21 24.16 15.39
C ASN A 97 -21.52 23.98 14.04
N SER A 98 -20.18 23.89 14.00
CA SER A 98 -19.48 23.58 12.75
C SER A 98 -19.10 22.10 12.70
N PRO A 99 -19.44 21.37 11.61
CA PRO A 99 -19.14 19.95 11.49
C PRO A 99 -17.68 19.68 11.86
N HIS A 100 -17.47 18.75 12.78
CA HIS A 100 -16.17 18.51 13.41
C HIS A 100 -15.09 17.99 12.45
N ARG A 101 -15.43 17.67 11.19
CA ARG A 101 -14.56 16.99 10.22
C ARG A 101 -14.90 17.42 8.78
N LEU A 102 -13.87 17.76 8.00
CA LEU A 102 -13.99 18.08 6.56
C LEU A 102 -14.53 16.90 5.75
N PHE A 103 -14.16 15.68 6.14
CA PHE A 103 -14.55 14.44 5.48
C PHE A 103 -15.37 13.53 6.40
N LYS A 104 -16.14 12.60 5.83
CA LYS A 104 -16.72 11.50 6.62
C LYS A 104 -15.62 10.54 7.04
N THR A 105 -15.79 9.89 8.20
CA THR A 105 -14.83 8.90 8.70
C THR A 105 -14.64 7.74 7.73
N LEU A 106 -15.72 7.32 7.06
CA LEU A 106 -15.67 6.26 6.05
C LEU A 106 -14.83 6.65 4.83
N ASP A 107 -14.99 7.89 4.34
CA ASP A 107 -14.24 8.37 3.17
C ASP A 107 -12.73 8.45 3.48
N VAL A 108 -12.37 8.86 4.70
CA VAL A 108 -10.97 8.90 5.14
C VAL A 108 -10.36 7.49 5.15
N ALA A 109 -11.04 6.52 5.77
CA ALA A 109 -10.55 5.14 5.82
C ALA A 109 -10.43 4.53 4.41
N LEU A 110 -11.36 4.86 3.51
CA LEU A 110 -11.29 4.44 2.11
C LEU A 110 -10.06 5.04 1.41
N PHE A 111 -9.82 6.34 1.56
CA PHE A 111 -8.67 7.00 0.94
C PHE A 111 -7.34 6.44 1.46
N GLU A 112 -7.22 6.19 2.76
CA GLU A 112 -6.05 5.54 3.35
C GLU A 112 -5.83 4.14 2.77
N CYS A 113 -6.90 3.35 2.64
CA CYS A 113 -6.83 2.03 2.02
C CYS A 113 -6.41 2.08 0.54
N LEU A 114 -6.95 3.02 -0.23
CA LEU A 114 -6.59 3.23 -1.63
C LEU A 114 -5.12 3.67 -1.80
N VAL A 115 -4.64 4.54 -0.92
CA VAL A 115 -3.23 4.96 -0.89
C VAL A 115 -2.32 3.76 -0.60
N ALA A 116 -2.66 2.95 0.41
CA ALA A 116 -1.90 1.75 0.75
C ALA A 116 -1.86 0.76 -0.42
N LEU A 117 -3.01 0.49 -1.03
CA LEU A 117 -3.11 -0.40 -2.19
C LEU A 117 -2.27 0.10 -3.37
N LYS A 118 -2.39 1.39 -3.73
CA LYS A 118 -1.64 1.98 -4.85
C LYS A 118 -0.14 2.01 -4.59
N THR A 119 0.27 2.22 -3.34
CA THR A 119 1.68 2.17 -2.95
C THR A 119 2.22 0.75 -3.09
N LEU A 120 1.46 -0.26 -2.65
CA LEU A 120 1.81 -1.68 -2.82
C LEU A 120 1.90 -2.06 -4.29
N GLU A 121 0.97 -1.62 -5.14
CA GLU A 121 1.03 -1.83 -6.59
C GLU A 121 2.33 -1.28 -7.19
N ILE A 122 2.72 -0.05 -6.82
CA ILE A 122 3.98 0.55 -7.29
C ILE A 122 5.19 -0.22 -6.74
N SER A 123 5.15 -0.67 -5.49
CA SER A 123 6.23 -1.44 -4.88
C SER A 123 6.37 -2.86 -5.44
N LEU A 124 5.31 -3.45 -6.02
CA LEU A 124 5.38 -4.76 -6.66
C LEU A 124 6.23 -4.72 -7.94
N ASP A 125 6.17 -3.61 -8.68
CA ASP A 125 6.96 -3.40 -9.90
C ASP A 125 8.38 -2.90 -9.62
N ALA A 126 8.72 -2.60 -8.36
CA ALA A 126 10.05 -2.15 -7.99
C ALA A 126 11.02 -3.34 -7.94
N GLU A 127 12.06 -3.31 -8.78
CA GLU A 127 13.18 -4.25 -8.64
C GLU A 127 13.83 -4.05 -7.27
N PRO A 128 13.88 -5.09 -6.40
CA PRO A 128 14.48 -4.94 -5.09
C PRO A 128 16.00 -4.79 -5.26
N THR A 129 16.52 -3.61 -4.95
CA THR A 129 17.98 -3.40 -4.84
C THR A 129 18.48 -4.05 -3.56
N ILE A 130 18.65 -5.37 -3.58
CA ILE A 130 19.22 -6.11 -2.46
C ILE A 130 20.74 -5.92 -2.51
N HIS A 131 21.25 -5.05 -1.65
CA HIS A 131 22.67 -5.05 -1.32
C HIS A 131 22.90 -6.18 -0.31
N ILE A 132 23.42 -7.32 -0.78
CA ILE A 132 23.85 -8.41 0.09
C ILE A 132 25.27 -8.05 0.57
N PRO A 133 25.46 -7.57 1.81
CA PRO A 133 26.80 -7.40 2.33
C PRO A 133 27.42 -8.78 2.48
N TRP A 134 28.52 -9.04 1.77
CA TRP A 134 29.32 -10.24 2.02
C TRP A 134 29.84 -10.19 3.47
N THR A 135 29.28 -11.04 4.34
CA THR A 135 29.77 -11.20 5.71
C THR A 135 30.51 -12.54 5.85
N PRO A 136 31.77 -12.55 6.34
CA PRO A 136 32.57 -13.78 6.45
C PRO A 136 32.04 -14.77 7.51
N LYS A 137 31.16 -14.30 8.40
CA LYS A 137 30.48 -15.14 9.39
C LYS A 137 29.21 -15.70 8.76
N LYS A 138 29.27 -16.96 8.34
CA LYS A 138 28.09 -17.68 7.87
C LYS A 138 27.05 -17.75 8.99
N ALA A 139 25.81 -17.39 8.69
CA ALA A 139 24.73 -17.52 9.65
C ALA A 139 24.48 -19.01 9.92
N VAL A 140 24.52 -19.39 11.19
CA VAL A 140 24.14 -20.73 11.64
C VAL A 140 22.73 -20.63 12.18
N CYS A 141 21.82 -21.36 11.56
CA CYS A 141 20.41 -21.42 11.96
C CYS A 141 19.95 -22.87 11.98
N PRO A 142 18.91 -23.21 12.77
CA PRO A 142 18.28 -24.51 12.69
C PRO A 142 17.85 -24.82 11.25
N ILE A 143 18.03 -26.06 10.80
CA ILE A 143 17.63 -26.52 9.47
C ILE A 143 16.13 -26.30 9.21
N GLY A 144 15.31 -26.37 10.27
CA GLY A 144 13.86 -26.24 10.16
C GLY A 144 13.18 -27.57 9.84
N PRO A 145 11.90 -27.57 9.41
CA PRO A 145 11.13 -28.79 9.25
C PRO A 145 11.71 -29.73 8.18
N LEU A 146 11.84 -31.00 8.55
CA LEU A 146 12.39 -32.07 7.71
C LEU A 146 11.33 -33.12 7.39
N PHE A 147 11.48 -33.76 6.23
CA PHE A 147 10.69 -34.90 5.79
C PHE A 147 11.62 -35.99 5.23
N THR A 148 11.36 -37.25 5.55
CA THR A 148 12.18 -38.38 5.06
C THR A 148 11.79 -38.77 3.65
N CYS A 149 12.75 -38.73 2.72
CA CYS A 149 12.52 -39.13 1.33
C CYS A 149 12.26 -40.64 1.22
N GLN A 150 11.21 -41.05 0.49
CA GLN A 150 10.89 -42.47 0.31
C GLN A 150 11.92 -43.24 -0.52
N LEU A 151 12.65 -42.57 -1.41
CA LEU A 151 13.65 -43.22 -2.27
C LEU A 151 15.00 -43.38 -1.58
N CYS A 152 15.60 -42.27 -1.11
CA CYS A 152 16.94 -42.31 -0.52
C CYS A 152 16.96 -42.41 1.00
N GLN A 153 15.81 -42.37 1.68
CA GLN A 153 15.67 -42.52 3.14
C GLN A 153 16.43 -41.47 3.98
N TYR A 154 16.92 -40.40 3.36
CA TYR A 154 17.50 -39.26 4.07
C TYR A 154 16.42 -38.25 4.48
N PRO A 155 16.55 -37.62 5.67
CA PRO A 155 15.76 -36.46 6.02
C PRO A 155 16.15 -35.26 5.12
N ARG A 156 15.16 -34.58 4.55
CA ARG A 156 15.32 -33.48 3.59
C ARG A 156 14.43 -32.30 3.98
N SER A 157 14.86 -31.09 3.65
CA SER A 157 14.02 -29.90 3.85
C SER A 157 12.72 -30.05 3.07
N VAL A 158 11.60 -29.65 3.69
CA VAL A 158 10.28 -29.65 3.06
C VAL A 158 10.25 -28.86 1.75
N THR A 159 11.12 -27.85 1.59
CA THR A 159 11.20 -27.00 0.39
C THR A 159 11.74 -27.73 -0.84
N ILE A 160 12.47 -28.83 -0.66
CA ILE A 160 13.04 -29.63 -1.75
C ILE A 160 12.26 -30.93 -1.99
N MET A 161 11.10 -31.09 -1.36
CA MET A 161 10.27 -32.27 -1.56
C MET A 161 9.38 -32.11 -2.79
N GLY A 162 9.34 -33.14 -3.62
CA GLY A 162 8.44 -33.26 -4.76
C GLY A 162 7.30 -34.24 -4.49
N PRO A 163 6.55 -34.62 -5.56
CA PRO A 163 5.44 -35.57 -5.46
C PRO A 163 5.86 -36.91 -4.86
N ASP A 164 4.91 -37.64 -4.29
CA ASP A 164 5.09 -38.97 -3.69
C ASP A 164 6.16 -39.03 -2.57
N ALA A 165 6.38 -37.92 -1.85
CA ALA A 165 7.40 -37.83 -0.81
C ALA A 165 8.82 -38.19 -1.30
N LYS A 166 9.12 -37.84 -2.56
CA LYS A 166 10.46 -37.97 -3.16
C LYS A 166 11.14 -36.61 -3.17
N CYS A 167 12.41 -36.55 -2.74
CA CYS A 167 13.14 -35.28 -2.79
C CYS A 167 13.56 -34.94 -4.23
N GLY A 168 13.72 -33.64 -4.51
CA GLY A 168 14.13 -33.12 -5.80
C GLY A 168 15.48 -33.68 -6.28
N ILE A 169 16.38 -34.04 -5.35
CA ILE A 169 17.65 -34.70 -5.70
C ILE A 169 17.39 -36.07 -6.34
N CYS A 170 16.51 -36.89 -5.76
CA CYS A 170 16.18 -38.21 -6.32
C CYS A 170 15.38 -38.10 -7.62
N LEU A 171 14.54 -37.06 -7.74
CA LEU A 171 13.76 -36.82 -8.95
C LEU A 171 14.61 -36.29 -10.11
N GLY A 172 15.73 -35.61 -9.81
CA GLY A 172 16.65 -35.02 -10.79
C GLY A 172 17.89 -35.87 -11.11
N LEU A 173 17.91 -37.15 -10.74
CA LEU A 173 19.00 -38.06 -11.14
C LEU A 173 18.83 -38.45 -12.61
N ASP A 174 19.94 -38.46 -13.35
CA ASP A 174 19.95 -38.95 -14.72
C ASP A 174 20.10 -40.49 -14.72
N PRO A 175 19.18 -41.24 -15.33
CA PRO A 175 19.29 -42.69 -15.46
C PRO A 175 20.52 -43.17 -16.24
N LEU A 176 21.16 -42.30 -17.03
CA LEU A 176 22.36 -42.59 -17.80
C LEU A 176 23.67 -42.35 -17.02
N GLU A 177 23.60 -41.68 -15.86
CA GLU A 177 24.77 -41.47 -14.99
C GLU A 177 25.14 -42.74 -14.21
N SER A 178 26.43 -42.86 -13.87
CA SER A 178 26.91 -43.99 -13.06
C SER A 178 26.27 -43.99 -11.67
N LEU A 179 26.03 -45.18 -11.13
CA LEU A 179 25.46 -45.37 -9.78
C LEU A 179 26.28 -44.65 -8.71
N ASP A 180 27.61 -44.63 -8.84
CA ASP A 180 28.50 -43.96 -7.90
C ASP A 180 28.36 -42.44 -7.94
N SER A 181 28.18 -41.84 -9.13
CA SER A 181 27.92 -40.40 -9.29
C SER A 181 26.57 -40.03 -8.65
N ASN A 182 25.55 -40.82 -8.95
CA ASN A 182 24.21 -40.63 -8.40
C ASN A 182 24.20 -40.78 -6.87
N LYS A 183 24.95 -41.74 -6.33
CA LYS A 183 25.10 -41.94 -4.88
C LYS A 183 25.80 -40.77 -4.21
N ALA A 184 26.90 -40.28 -4.78
CA ALA A 184 27.60 -39.11 -4.24
C ALA A 184 26.65 -37.89 -4.18
N ARG A 185 25.84 -37.65 -5.22
CA ARG A 185 24.86 -36.55 -5.23
C ARG A 185 23.79 -36.70 -4.16
N ILE A 186 23.35 -37.92 -3.87
CA ILE A 186 22.41 -38.18 -2.77
C ILE A 186 23.08 -37.89 -1.42
N GLU A 187 24.32 -38.29 -1.20
CA GLU A 187 24.96 -38.19 0.13
C GLU A 187 25.42 -36.76 0.47
N ILE A 188 25.55 -35.87 -0.51
CA ILE A 188 25.98 -34.48 -0.27
C ILE A 188 25.06 -33.78 0.73
N GLY A 189 25.67 -33.32 1.83
CA GLY A 189 25.01 -32.53 2.87
C GLY A 189 23.88 -33.28 3.58
N ALA A 190 23.87 -34.62 3.54
CA ALA A 190 22.82 -35.44 4.12
C ALA A 190 23.39 -36.35 5.22
N SER A 191 22.74 -36.37 6.37
CA SER A 191 22.96 -37.38 7.41
C SER A 191 21.62 -37.92 7.87
N HIS A 192 21.57 -39.21 8.21
CA HIS A 192 20.36 -39.82 8.77
C HIS A 192 20.06 -39.31 10.19
N ASP A 193 21.07 -38.81 10.89
CA ASP A 193 20.95 -38.28 12.26
C ASP A 193 20.53 -36.80 12.29
N THR A 194 20.33 -36.18 11.12
CA THR A 194 19.94 -34.78 11.02
C THR A 194 18.51 -34.58 11.54
N THR A 195 18.35 -33.65 12.49
CA THR A 195 17.05 -33.29 13.06
C THR A 195 16.69 -31.85 12.71
N PRO A 196 15.42 -31.42 12.89
CA PRO A 196 15.00 -30.04 12.64
C PRO A 196 15.77 -28.98 13.44
N SER A 197 16.33 -29.37 14.59
CA SER A 197 17.15 -28.53 15.46
C SER A 197 18.65 -28.61 15.16
N SER A 198 19.08 -29.45 14.22
CA SER A 198 20.48 -29.48 13.80
C SER A 198 20.86 -28.18 13.11
N ASP A 199 22.11 -27.76 13.33
CA ASP A 199 22.66 -26.53 12.77
C ASP A 199 22.89 -26.67 11.26
N ALA A 200 22.32 -25.75 10.48
CA ALA A 200 22.67 -25.52 9.08
C ALA A 200 23.45 -24.22 8.94
N THR A 201 24.48 -24.30 8.11
CA THR A 201 25.24 -23.12 7.71
C THR A 201 24.66 -22.61 6.39
N TRP A 202 23.94 -21.50 6.43
CA TRP A 202 23.40 -20.85 5.24
C TRP A 202 24.48 -19.99 4.59
N VAL A 203 24.73 -20.25 3.32
CA VAL A 203 25.60 -19.43 2.47
C VAL A 203 24.67 -18.81 1.44
N GLU A 204 24.39 -17.53 1.60
CA GLU A 204 23.78 -16.72 0.53
C GLU A 204 24.81 -16.42 -0.56
#